data_AF-A0A0F9IJ59-F1
#
_entry.id   AF-A0A0F9IJ59-F1
#
_cell.length_a   1.000
_cell.length_b   1.000
_cell.length_c   1.000
_cell.angle_alpha   90.00
_cell.angle_beta   90.00
_cell.angle_gamma   90.00
#
_symmetry.space_group_name_H-M   'P 1'
#
loop_
_entity.id
_entity.type
_entity.pdbx_description
1 polymer ?
#
loop_
_entity_poly.entity_id
_entity_poly.type
_entity_poly.pdbx_seq_one_letter_code
_entity_poly.pdbx_strand_id
1 'polypeptide(L)'
;IDALFNLGCWYNGTEFIIKDKVEFYKDAKIITLGEVQELEKSVGNEHYFNKILAGYKDVSYEDVNGQQVPNVSMEMANDGRSIQNTLDVRSNYRGDDYGIELSRQKDIRFAYSEDTRFDNDNFFVVGQRDGGNFKTYQGYDNFEDIEGVFSPSTRLNLDITPKRNLLRQLNRLSVPLFISNGDTNFMRSQFGLELTTKKSSDPTIEEVADIPYTEEPLYYPEIYNFQSELSITNVLQLISDPHGYVEFQYLGVTYSGYILEVSSEPFNRRGNWTLIKRNPNR
;
A
#
# COMPACT_ATOMS: atom_id res chain seq x y z
N ILE A 1 -0.02 1.19 8.86
CA ILE A 1 -1.42 1.00 8.42
C ILE A 1 -1.56 1.03 6.89
N ASP A 2 -0.83 1.92 6.17
CA ASP A 2 -0.76 1.90 4.69
C ASP A 2 -0.44 0.50 4.14
N ALA A 3 0.58 -0.17 4.69
CA ALA A 3 0.94 -1.56 4.35
C ALA A 3 -0.26 -2.54 4.30
N LEU A 4 -1.26 -2.37 5.17
CA LEU A 4 -2.40 -3.28 5.28
C LEU A 4 -3.57 -2.89 4.36
N PHE A 5 -3.77 -1.58 4.14
CA PHE A 5 -5.02 -1.04 3.60
C PHE A 5 -4.85 -0.10 2.39
N ASN A 6 -3.62 0.14 1.92
CA ASN A 6 -3.33 1.04 0.81
C ASN A 6 -3.90 2.45 1.01
N LEU A 7 -3.42 3.10 2.07
CA LEU A 7 -3.95 4.39 2.51
C LEU A 7 -2.95 5.50 2.20
N GLY A 8 -3.46 6.65 1.76
CA GLY A 8 -2.73 7.91 1.75
C GLY A 8 -3.07 8.74 2.99
N CYS A 9 -2.20 9.70 3.28
CA CYS A 9 -2.42 10.68 4.34
C CYS A 9 -2.05 12.07 3.83
N TRP A 10 -2.90 13.05 4.11
CA TRP A 10 -2.65 14.45 3.79
C TRP A 10 -3.05 15.34 4.96
N TYR A 11 -2.29 16.40 5.17
CA TYR A 11 -2.60 17.43 6.16
C TYR A 11 -3.14 18.66 5.44
N ASN A 12 -4.39 19.03 5.75
CA ASN A 12 -5.05 20.17 5.13
C ASN A 12 -4.78 21.51 5.84
N GLY A 13 -3.84 21.54 6.79
CA GLY A 13 -3.59 22.71 7.65
C GLY A 13 -4.35 22.68 8.99
N THR A 14 -5.31 21.78 9.18
CA THR A 14 -6.09 21.64 10.43
C THR A 14 -6.05 20.21 10.95
N GLU A 15 -6.29 19.23 10.08
CA GLU A 15 -6.39 17.82 10.44
C GLU A 15 -5.65 16.92 9.43
N PHE A 16 -5.31 15.72 9.88
CA PHE A 16 -4.82 14.66 9.00
C PHE A 16 -6.01 13.90 8.41
N ILE A 17 -6.10 13.90 7.08
CA ILE A 17 -7.08 13.14 6.32
C ILE A 17 -6.43 11.84 5.88
N ILE A 18 -7.03 10.72 6.28
CA ILE A 18 -6.62 9.37 5.88
C ILE A 18 -7.72 8.78 5.00
N LYS A 19 -7.35 8.41 3.77
CA LYS A 19 -8.24 7.85 2.76
C LYS A 19 -7.51 6.78 1.96
N ASP A 20 -8.24 6.04 1.14
CA ASP A 20 -7.65 5.15 0.16
C ASP A 20 -6.71 5.92 -0.75
N LYS A 21 -5.56 5.34 -1.10
CA LYS A 21 -4.51 6.01 -1.87
C LYS A 21 -5.00 6.55 -3.21
N VAL A 22 -5.97 5.86 -3.79
CA VAL A 22 -6.71 6.22 -5.01
C VAL A 22 -7.26 7.66 -4.95
N GLU A 23 -7.73 8.11 -3.79
CA GLU A 23 -8.33 9.43 -3.56
C GLU A 23 -7.32 10.60 -3.66
N PHE A 24 -6.01 10.30 -3.64
CA PHE A 24 -4.94 11.28 -3.78
C PHE A 24 -4.50 11.49 -5.23
N TYR A 25 -5.09 10.74 -6.16
CA TYR A 25 -4.83 10.76 -7.60
C TYR A 25 -6.16 10.78 -8.36
N LYS A 26 -6.93 11.87 -8.20
CA LYS A 26 -8.30 11.99 -8.71
C LYS A 26 -8.32 12.26 -10.20
N ASP A 27 -9.25 11.66 -10.93
CA ASP A 27 -9.58 12.10 -12.29
C ASP A 27 -10.39 13.41 -12.26
N ALA A 28 -9.74 14.48 -11.81
CA ALA A 28 -10.29 15.82 -11.79
C ALA A 28 -9.23 16.80 -12.26
N LYS A 29 -9.48 17.52 -13.35
CA LYS A 29 -8.61 18.61 -13.79
C LYS A 29 -8.74 19.76 -12.81
N ILE A 30 -7.65 20.12 -12.14
CA ILE A 30 -7.63 21.23 -11.18
C ILE A 30 -6.93 22.47 -11.72
N ILE A 31 -5.95 22.30 -12.62
CA ILE A 31 -5.18 23.41 -13.20
C ILE A 31 -4.99 23.15 -14.69
N THR A 32 -5.16 24.19 -15.50
CA THR A 32 -4.79 24.21 -16.92
C THR A 32 -3.70 25.26 -17.09
N LEU A 33 -2.51 24.80 -17.49
CA LEU A 33 -1.42 25.63 -17.91
C LEU A 33 -1.46 25.72 -19.45
N GLY A 34 -1.05 26.87 -19.99
CA GLY A 34 -0.94 27.03 -21.45
C GLY A 34 0.26 26.28 -22.03
N GLU A 35 0.82 26.83 -23.10
CA GLU A 35 2.10 26.38 -23.65
C GLU A 35 3.23 26.64 -22.64
N VAL A 36 3.95 25.60 -22.25
CA VAL A 36 5.12 25.68 -21.37
C VAL A 36 6.41 25.68 -22.19
N GLN A 37 7.49 26.18 -21.60
CA GLN A 37 8.82 26.14 -22.22
C GLN A 37 9.70 25.11 -21.50
N GLU A 38 10.68 24.58 -22.22
CA GLU A 38 11.73 23.73 -21.63
C GLU A 38 11.19 22.51 -20.85
N LEU A 39 10.18 21.82 -21.42
CA LEU A 39 9.69 20.57 -20.84
C LEU A 39 10.79 19.52 -20.82
N GLU A 40 11.23 19.14 -19.63
CA GLU A 40 12.09 18.00 -19.40
C GLU A 40 11.25 16.78 -19.02
N LYS A 41 11.48 15.67 -19.71
CA LYS A 41 10.86 14.38 -19.42
C LYS A 41 11.92 13.42 -18.90
N SER A 42 11.64 12.75 -17.80
CA SER A 42 12.55 11.76 -17.23
C SER A 42 11.79 10.53 -16.75
N VAL A 43 12.52 9.44 -16.55
CA VAL A 43 11.97 8.19 -16.01
C VAL A 43 12.02 8.27 -14.48
N GLY A 44 10.88 8.08 -13.82
CA GLY A 44 10.78 7.97 -12.37
C GLY A 44 11.26 6.60 -11.90
N ASN A 45 12.58 6.39 -11.88
CA ASN A 45 13.21 5.09 -11.61
C ASN A 45 12.78 4.47 -10.27
N GLU A 46 12.48 5.30 -9.27
CA GLU A 46 11.97 4.91 -7.95
C GLU A 46 10.60 4.23 -7.99
N HIS A 47 9.82 4.45 -9.05
CA HIS A 47 8.51 3.85 -9.26
C HIS A 47 8.60 2.50 -9.98
N TYR A 48 9.76 2.16 -10.53
CA TYR A 48 10.03 0.84 -11.08
C TYR A 48 10.62 -0.06 -10.01
N PHE A 49 10.02 -1.23 -9.80
CA PHE A 49 10.50 -2.26 -8.88
C PHE A 49 10.21 -3.65 -9.44
N ASN A 50 11.13 -4.57 -9.16
CA ASN A 50 11.02 -5.96 -9.55
C ASN A 50 10.86 -6.89 -8.35
N LYS A 51 11.29 -6.45 -7.16
CA LYS A 51 11.16 -7.19 -5.90
C LYS A 51 10.14 -6.49 -5.01
N ILE A 52 9.23 -7.25 -4.43
CA ILE A 52 8.19 -6.76 -3.52
C ILE A 52 8.34 -7.50 -2.20
N LEU A 53 8.49 -6.75 -1.10
CA LEU A 53 8.42 -7.26 0.26
C LEU A 53 7.08 -6.86 0.87
N ALA A 54 6.34 -7.83 1.39
CA ALA A 54 4.97 -7.62 1.84
C ALA A 54 4.62 -8.36 3.13
N GLY A 55 3.46 -8.04 3.69
CA GLY A 55 3.01 -8.60 4.95
C GLY A 55 3.65 -7.90 6.14
N TYR A 56 4.49 -8.62 6.87
CA TYR A 56 5.03 -8.20 8.16
C TYR A 56 6.56 -8.37 8.19
N LYS A 57 7.21 -7.81 9.22
CA LYS A 57 8.62 -8.13 9.50
C LYS A 57 8.74 -9.60 9.93
N ASP A 58 9.94 -10.16 9.77
CA ASP A 58 10.22 -11.54 10.16
C ASP A 58 10.03 -11.72 11.67
N VAL A 59 9.45 -12.85 12.06
CA VAL A 59 9.19 -13.20 13.46
C VAL A 59 9.91 -14.49 13.83
N SER A 60 10.29 -14.65 15.10
CA SER A 60 10.88 -15.89 15.59
C SER A 60 10.20 -16.32 16.88
N TYR A 61 10.11 -17.63 17.10
CA TYR A 61 9.50 -18.22 18.29
C TYR A 61 10.47 -19.24 18.91
N GLU A 62 10.63 -19.17 20.22
CA GLU A 62 11.52 -20.09 20.97
C GLU A 62 10.77 -21.36 21.38
N ASP A 63 9.57 -21.20 21.94
CA ASP A 63 8.83 -22.29 22.58
C ASP A 63 7.80 -22.99 21.68
N VAL A 64 7.55 -22.45 20.48
CA VAL A 64 6.55 -22.99 19.55
C VAL A 64 7.07 -23.04 18.12
N ASN A 65 6.60 -24.02 17.36
CA ASN A 65 6.88 -24.07 15.93
C ASN A 65 6.06 -22.99 15.19
N GLY A 66 6.74 -21.95 14.71
CA GLY A 66 6.14 -20.82 13.97
C GLY A 66 5.63 -21.16 12.57
N GLN A 67 5.83 -22.39 12.07
CA GLN A 67 5.47 -22.79 10.71
C GLN A 67 3.99 -22.57 10.33
N GLN A 68 3.12 -22.40 11.33
CA GLN A 68 1.67 -22.26 11.16
C GLN A 68 1.18 -20.81 11.26
N VAL A 69 2.09 -19.83 11.23
CA VAL A 69 1.76 -18.42 11.36
C VAL A 69 1.63 -17.78 9.97
N PRO A 70 0.44 -17.30 9.57
CA PRO A 70 0.23 -16.73 8.25
C PRO A 70 0.68 -15.26 8.13
N ASN A 71 0.57 -14.47 9.20
CA ASN A 71 0.88 -13.03 9.17
C ASN A 71 2.40 -12.77 9.35
N VAL A 72 3.19 -13.22 8.38
CA VAL A 72 4.66 -13.10 8.35
C VAL A 72 5.13 -12.34 7.11
N SER A 73 6.45 -12.32 6.86
CA SER A 73 6.99 -11.72 5.65
C SER A 73 6.70 -12.57 4.41
N MET A 74 6.45 -11.89 3.29
CA MET A 74 6.29 -12.45 1.96
C MET A 74 7.18 -11.69 0.97
N GLU A 75 7.76 -12.42 0.02
CA GLU A 75 8.50 -11.88 -1.11
C GLU A 75 7.81 -12.28 -2.42
N MET A 76 7.56 -11.29 -3.27
CA MET A 76 7.06 -11.47 -4.63
C MET A 76 7.99 -10.79 -5.63
N ALA A 77 7.90 -11.18 -6.91
CA ALA A 77 8.67 -10.59 -7.98
C ALA A 77 7.85 -10.33 -9.24
N ASN A 78 7.98 -9.14 -9.78
CA ASN A 78 7.40 -8.77 -11.07
C ASN A 78 8.26 -9.34 -12.21
N ASP A 79 7.65 -9.66 -13.35
CA ASP A 79 8.37 -10.11 -14.58
C ASP A 79 9.22 -8.99 -15.26
N GLY A 80 9.56 -7.92 -14.54
CA GLY A 80 10.39 -6.81 -15.03
C GLY A 80 11.88 -7.19 -15.09
N ARG A 81 12.34 -7.70 -16.23
CA ARG A 81 13.65 -8.41 -16.38
C ARG A 81 14.94 -7.60 -16.15
N SER A 82 14.91 -6.29 -15.93
CA SER A 82 16.15 -5.46 -15.89
C SER A 82 16.22 -4.38 -14.81
N ILE A 83 15.27 -4.33 -13.88
CA ILE A 83 15.26 -3.34 -12.79
C ILE A 83 15.69 -4.04 -11.50
N GLN A 84 16.49 -3.41 -10.65
CA GLN A 84 16.88 -3.95 -9.33
C GLN A 84 16.43 -3.00 -8.21
N ASN A 85 15.13 -2.88 -8.04
CA ASN A 85 14.52 -2.01 -7.04
C ASN A 85 13.51 -2.80 -6.22
N THR A 86 13.47 -2.50 -4.92
CA THR A 86 12.59 -3.17 -3.96
C THR A 86 11.49 -2.25 -3.50
N LEU A 87 10.25 -2.71 -3.64
CA LEU A 87 9.10 -2.13 -2.97
C LEU A 87 8.88 -2.82 -1.62
N ASP A 88 9.13 -2.12 -0.50
CA ASP A 88 8.80 -2.63 0.84
C ASP A 88 7.44 -2.07 1.31
N VAL A 89 6.42 -2.93 1.30
CA VAL A 89 5.08 -2.68 1.83
C VAL A 89 4.80 -3.53 3.07
N ARG A 90 5.84 -3.91 3.82
CA ARG A 90 5.67 -4.60 5.11
C ARG A 90 5.21 -3.63 6.19
N SER A 91 4.35 -4.12 7.06
CA SER A 91 3.98 -3.44 8.30
C SER A 91 5.14 -3.47 9.30
N ASN A 92 5.35 -2.35 10.00
CA ASN A 92 6.24 -2.29 11.17
C ASN A 92 5.59 -2.87 12.43
N TYR A 93 4.26 -2.96 12.47
CA TYR A 93 3.51 -3.58 13.55
C TYR A 93 3.17 -5.01 13.19
N ARG A 94 3.05 -5.85 14.21
CA ARG A 94 2.81 -7.29 14.07
C ARG A 94 1.34 -7.59 13.81
N GLY A 95 1.08 -8.69 13.14
CA GLY A 95 -0.27 -9.20 12.91
C GLY A 95 -0.42 -10.69 13.22
N ASP A 96 0.62 -11.32 13.75
CA ASP A 96 0.63 -12.76 14.02
C ASP A 96 -0.14 -13.12 15.29
N ASP A 97 -0.99 -14.13 15.15
CA ASP A 97 -1.80 -14.70 16.22
C ASP A 97 -0.95 -15.38 17.30
N TYR A 98 0.16 -16.04 16.93
CA TYR A 98 1.03 -16.70 17.89
C TYR A 98 1.72 -15.73 18.84
N GLY A 99 2.23 -14.59 18.36
CA GLY A 99 2.80 -13.55 19.23
C GLY A 99 1.76 -12.96 20.17
N ILE A 100 0.53 -12.76 19.70
CA ILE A 100 -0.59 -12.32 20.52
C ILE A 100 -0.87 -13.35 21.62
N GLU A 101 -1.00 -14.63 21.29
CA GLU A 101 -1.33 -15.64 22.30
C GLU A 101 -0.18 -15.89 23.28
N LEU A 102 1.08 -15.90 22.82
CA LEU A 102 2.24 -16.05 23.70
C LEU A 102 2.40 -14.86 24.67
N SER A 103 2.09 -13.63 24.23
CA SER A 103 2.09 -12.48 25.13
C SER A 103 0.99 -12.57 26.19
N ARG A 104 -0.15 -13.23 25.88
CA ARG A 104 -1.26 -13.44 26.81
C ARG A 104 -1.06 -14.61 27.79
N GLN A 105 -0.17 -15.55 27.50
CA GLN A 105 0.03 -16.75 28.33
C GLN A 105 0.59 -16.44 29.72
N LYS A 106 1.37 -15.36 29.88
CA LYS A 106 1.77 -14.88 31.20
C LYS A 106 0.63 -14.08 31.84
N ASP A 107 -0.25 -14.78 32.54
CA ASP A 107 -1.35 -14.15 33.26
C ASP A 107 -0.81 -13.19 34.34
N ILE A 108 -1.24 -11.92 34.25
CA ILE A 108 -0.88 -10.85 35.18
C ILE A 108 -1.13 -11.22 36.65
N ARG A 109 -2.07 -12.13 36.94
CA ARG A 109 -2.37 -12.58 38.31
C ARG A 109 -1.25 -13.41 38.93
N PHE A 110 -0.41 -14.05 38.12
CA PHE A 110 0.64 -14.95 38.58
C PHE A 110 2.05 -14.48 38.21
N ALA A 111 2.18 -13.57 37.25
CA ALA A 111 3.46 -13.07 36.73
C ALA A 111 3.51 -11.53 36.62
N TYR A 112 2.91 -10.82 37.58
CA TYR A 112 2.74 -9.34 37.54
C TYR A 112 4.03 -8.53 37.46
N SER A 113 5.18 -9.11 37.80
CA SER A 113 6.50 -8.46 37.77
C SER A 113 7.41 -8.99 36.67
N GLU A 114 6.89 -9.86 35.80
CA GLU A 114 7.67 -10.45 34.71
C GLU A 114 7.24 -9.85 33.38
N ASP A 115 8.21 -9.28 32.68
CA ASP A 115 8.01 -8.85 31.30
C ASP A 115 7.95 -10.07 30.37
N THR A 116 7.21 -9.95 29.27
CA THR A 116 7.36 -10.81 28.10
C THR A 116 8.26 -10.12 27.07
N ARG A 117 8.96 -10.88 26.24
CA ARG A 117 9.72 -10.31 25.11
C ARG A 117 8.83 -9.55 24.10
N PHE A 118 7.52 -9.75 24.19
CA PHE A 118 6.52 -9.15 23.31
C PHE A 118 5.93 -7.85 23.88
N ASP A 119 6.32 -7.40 25.08
CA ASP A 119 5.72 -6.21 25.72
C ASP A 119 6.02 -4.91 24.95
N ASN A 120 7.11 -4.90 24.17
CA ASN A 120 7.48 -3.79 23.30
C ASN A 120 6.90 -3.92 21.87
N ASP A 121 6.18 -5.00 21.58
CA ASP A 121 5.57 -5.23 20.29
C ASP A 121 4.17 -4.62 20.22
N ASN A 122 3.89 -3.95 19.11
CA ASN A 122 2.53 -3.47 18.80
C ASN A 122 1.87 -4.45 17.83
N PHE A 123 0.70 -4.96 18.20
CA PHE A 123 -0.07 -5.91 17.42
C PHE A 123 -1.33 -5.27 16.84
N PHE A 124 -1.63 -5.58 15.58
CA PHE A 124 -2.97 -5.42 15.03
C PHE A 124 -3.86 -6.57 15.50
N VAL A 125 -5.11 -6.24 15.83
CA VAL A 125 -6.16 -7.23 16.10
C VAL A 125 -7.39 -6.84 15.31
N VAL A 126 -7.78 -7.68 14.36
CA VAL A 126 -8.98 -7.47 13.55
C VAL A 126 -10.19 -7.87 14.40
N GLY A 127 -11.14 -6.95 14.53
CA GLY A 127 -12.32 -7.15 15.37
C GLY A 127 -13.52 -6.36 14.88
N GLN A 128 -14.63 -6.57 15.57
CA GLN A 128 -15.90 -5.93 15.32
C GLN A 128 -16.49 -5.35 16.60
N ARG A 129 -17.39 -4.37 16.43
CA ARG A 129 -18.23 -3.90 17.52
C ARG A 129 -19.21 -5.00 17.90
N ASP A 130 -19.38 -5.20 19.19
CA ASP A 130 -20.33 -6.12 19.78
C ASP A 130 -21.09 -5.40 20.89
N GLY A 131 -22.20 -4.77 20.51
CA GLY A 131 -22.89 -3.81 21.35
C GLY A 131 -21.97 -2.65 21.75
N GLY A 132 -21.79 -2.46 23.06
CA GLY A 132 -20.87 -1.45 23.62
C GLY A 132 -19.40 -1.88 23.71
N ASN A 133 -19.09 -3.12 23.33
CA ASN A 133 -17.75 -3.71 23.44
C ASN A 133 -17.14 -3.99 22.05
N PHE A 134 -15.91 -4.50 22.05
CA PHE A 134 -15.25 -5.03 20.87
C PHE A 134 -14.95 -6.51 21.06
N LYS A 135 -15.15 -7.31 20.01
CA LYS A 135 -14.72 -8.70 19.94
C LYS A 135 -13.78 -8.92 18.77
N THR A 136 -12.82 -9.81 18.93
CA THR A 136 -11.91 -10.22 17.85
C THR A 136 -12.66 -11.07 16.84
N TYR A 137 -12.35 -10.93 15.56
CA TYR A 137 -12.75 -11.92 14.57
C TYR A 137 -11.89 -13.17 14.71
N GLN A 138 -12.53 -14.33 14.77
CA GLN A 138 -11.86 -15.63 14.83
C GLN A 138 -12.30 -16.52 13.67
N GLY A 139 -11.33 -17.07 12.94
CA GLY A 139 -11.54 -18.10 11.94
C GLY A 139 -12.77 -17.86 11.05
N TYR A 140 -13.76 -18.74 11.22
CA TYR A 140 -14.99 -18.77 10.43
C TYR A 140 -16.00 -17.65 10.72
N ASP A 141 -15.68 -16.68 11.59
CA ASP A 141 -16.52 -15.50 11.77
C ASP A 141 -16.66 -14.68 10.47
N ASN A 142 -15.59 -14.61 9.67
CA ASN A 142 -15.51 -13.84 8.41
C ASN A 142 -15.25 -14.72 7.18
N PHE A 143 -15.05 -16.02 7.37
CA PHE A 143 -14.55 -16.92 6.34
C PHE A 143 -15.47 -18.14 6.22
N GLU A 144 -15.76 -18.55 4.99
CA GLU A 144 -16.49 -19.78 4.68
C GLU A 144 -15.54 -20.98 4.69
N ASP A 145 -14.30 -20.77 4.26
CA ASP A 145 -13.29 -21.82 4.15
C ASP A 145 -11.90 -21.32 4.55
N ILE A 146 -11.17 -22.17 5.26
CA ILE A 146 -9.82 -21.94 5.78
C ILE A 146 -9.08 -23.29 5.77
N GLU A 147 -8.06 -23.39 4.94
CA GLU A 147 -7.21 -24.58 4.81
C GLU A 147 -5.72 -24.25 5.02
N GLY A 148 -4.90 -25.27 5.29
CA GLY A 148 -3.45 -25.11 5.45
C GLY A 148 -2.98 -24.69 6.85
N VAL A 149 -3.89 -24.44 7.80
CA VAL A 149 -3.58 -24.09 9.21
C VAL A 149 -4.26 -25.00 10.23
N PHE A 150 -3.61 -25.21 11.39
CA PHE A 150 -4.23 -25.89 12.52
C PHE A 150 -5.25 -25.03 13.26
N SER A 151 -6.31 -25.66 13.76
CA SER A 151 -7.38 -25.00 14.52
C SER A 151 -7.90 -23.74 13.83
N PRO A 152 -8.39 -23.84 12.57
CA PRO A 152 -8.78 -22.68 11.76
C PRO A 152 -9.80 -21.77 12.47
N SER A 153 -10.70 -22.35 13.27
CA SER A 153 -11.72 -21.61 14.03
C SER A 153 -11.17 -20.63 15.07
N THR A 154 -9.94 -20.82 15.56
CA THR A 154 -9.34 -19.96 16.59
C THR A 154 -8.36 -18.94 16.03
N ARG A 155 -8.16 -18.91 14.70
CA ARG A 155 -7.16 -18.05 14.06
C ARG A 155 -7.60 -16.60 14.06
N LEU A 156 -6.66 -15.71 14.36
CA LEU A 156 -6.88 -14.25 14.33
C LEU A 156 -6.30 -13.67 13.04
N ASN A 157 -6.72 -12.46 12.70
CA ASN A 157 -6.07 -11.63 11.67
C ASN A 157 -5.96 -12.22 10.26
N LEU A 158 -6.78 -13.23 9.93
CA LEU A 158 -6.88 -13.79 8.58
C LEU A 158 -7.35 -12.74 7.56
N ASP A 159 -8.01 -11.66 7.99
CA ASP A 159 -8.39 -10.52 7.15
C ASP A 159 -7.20 -9.69 6.63
N ILE A 160 -6.07 -9.76 7.32
CA ILE A 160 -4.87 -8.95 7.07
C ILE A 160 -3.65 -9.83 6.77
N THR A 161 -3.84 -11.01 6.16
CA THR A 161 -2.71 -11.82 5.68
C THR A 161 -1.91 -11.07 4.60
N PRO A 162 -0.61 -11.39 4.41
CA PRO A 162 0.24 -10.73 3.42
C PRO A 162 -0.37 -10.67 2.02
N LYS A 163 -0.98 -11.75 1.51
CA LYS A 163 -1.66 -11.76 0.20
C LYS A 163 -2.84 -10.80 0.14
N ARG A 164 -3.71 -10.80 1.16
CA ARG A 164 -4.85 -9.87 1.23
C ARG A 164 -4.40 -8.41 1.29
N ASN A 165 -3.33 -8.13 2.03
CA ASN A 165 -2.73 -6.80 2.09
C ASN A 165 -2.18 -6.36 0.72
N LEU A 166 -1.53 -7.27 -0.02
CA LEU A 166 -1.03 -7.02 -1.37
C LEU A 166 -2.16 -6.78 -2.39
N LEU A 167 -3.25 -7.54 -2.32
CA LEU A 167 -4.39 -7.36 -3.22
C LEU A 167 -5.03 -5.97 -3.08
N ARG A 168 -4.94 -5.33 -1.90
CA ARG A 168 -5.37 -3.93 -1.73
C ARG A 168 -4.40 -2.93 -2.37
N GLN A 169 -3.17 -3.34 -2.67
CA GLN A 169 -2.09 -2.52 -3.24
C GLN A 169 -1.96 -2.69 -4.75
N LEU A 170 -2.85 -3.42 -5.43
CA LEU A 170 -2.70 -3.78 -6.85
C LEU A 170 -2.45 -2.57 -7.75
N ASN A 171 -3.14 -1.45 -7.53
CA ASN A 171 -2.96 -0.19 -8.26
C ASN A 171 -1.53 0.39 -8.18
N ARG A 172 -0.76 0.02 -7.14
CA ARG A 172 0.65 0.37 -6.96
C ARG A 172 1.55 -0.70 -7.56
N LEU A 173 1.20 -1.98 -7.40
CA LEU A 173 1.92 -3.11 -7.98
C LEU A 173 1.93 -3.06 -9.52
N SER A 174 0.87 -2.51 -10.11
CA SER A 174 0.73 -2.35 -11.56
C SER A 174 1.58 -1.22 -12.16
N VAL A 175 2.09 -0.28 -11.36
CA VAL A 175 2.90 0.86 -11.85
C VAL A 175 4.11 0.44 -12.71
N PRO A 176 5.01 -0.45 -12.26
CA PRO A 176 6.11 -0.94 -13.10
C PRO A 176 5.66 -1.83 -14.27
N LEU A 177 4.44 -2.36 -14.20
CA LEU A 177 3.88 -3.30 -15.17
C LEU A 177 3.10 -2.61 -16.28
N PHE A 178 2.98 -1.28 -16.30
CA PHE A 178 2.20 -0.56 -17.33
C PHE A 178 2.64 -0.80 -18.79
N ILE A 179 3.87 -1.30 -19.00
CA ILE A 179 4.41 -1.71 -20.30
C ILE A 179 4.63 -3.23 -20.41
N SER A 180 4.29 -3.97 -19.36
CA SER A 180 4.47 -5.41 -19.24
C SER A 180 3.12 -6.12 -19.28
N ASN A 181 3.09 -7.31 -19.85
CA ASN A 181 1.93 -8.21 -19.76
C ASN A 181 2.18 -9.35 -18.76
N GLY A 182 3.20 -9.21 -17.90
CA GLY A 182 3.62 -10.25 -16.96
C GLY A 182 2.98 -10.10 -15.58
N ASP A 183 2.92 -11.22 -14.86
CA ASP A 183 2.32 -11.33 -13.54
C ASP A 183 3.30 -10.96 -12.42
N THR A 184 2.75 -10.80 -11.21
CA THR A 184 3.53 -10.69 -9.97
C THR A 184 3.64 -12.07 -9.34
N ASN A 185 4.82 -12.68 -9.44
CA ASN A 185 5.06 -14.07 -9.06
C ASN A 185 5.40 -14.20 -7.57
N PHE A 186 4.89 -15.23 -6.91
CA PHE A 186 5.29 -15.59 -5.56
C PHE A 186 6.71 -16.14 -5.55
N MET A 187 7.53 -15.66 -4.61
CA MET A 187 8.91 -16.13 -4.47
C MET A 187 9.08 -16.98 -3.22
N ARG A 188 8.66 -16.46 -2.08
CA ARG A 188 8.74 -17.14 -0.78
C ARG A 188 7.94 -16.41 0.30
N SER A 189 7.61 -17.13 1.35
CA SER A 189 7.21 -16.55 2.64
C SER A 189 8.16 -17.08 3.72
N GLN A 190 8.21 -16.41 4.88
CA GLN A 190 9.14 -16.79 5.95
C GLN A 190 9.02 -18.28 6.34
N PHE A 191 7.79 -18.78 6.44
CA PHE A 191 7.50 -20.13 6.89
C PHE A 191 6.94 -21.06 5.81
N GLY A 192 6.73 -20.58 4.58
CA GLY A 192 6.24 -21.40 3.47
C GLY A 192 4.82 -21.95 3.68
N LEU A 193 4.01 -21.31 4.52
CA LEU A 193 2.65 -21.75 4.83
C LEU A 193 1.73 -21.61 3.60
N GLU A 194 1.18 -22.73 3.14
CA GLU A 194 0.20 -22.80 2.05
C GLU A 194 -1.23 -22.56 2.58
N LEU A 195 -1.48 -21.35 3.11
CA LEU A 195 -2.79 -20.95 3.59
C LEU A 195 -3.74 -20.64 2.41
N THR A 196 -4.94 -21.21 2.46
CA THR A 196 -6.04 -20.88 1.56
C THR A 196 -7.22 -20.37 2.37
N THR A 197 -7.80 -19.23 1.96
CA THR A 197 -8.97 -18.64 2.62
C THR A 197 -10.03 -18.20 1.63
N LYS A 198 -11.30 -18.36 2.00
CA LYS A 198 -12.43 -17.88 1.21
C LYS A 198 -13.43 -17.13 2.10
N LYS A 199 -13.84 -15.94 1.65
CA LYS A 199 -14.97 -15.22 2.23
C LYS A 199 -16.21 -15.39 1.36
N SER A 200 -17.37 -15.08 1.93
CA SER A 200 -18.62 -15.09 1.16
C SER A 200 -18.56 -14.09 0.01
N SER A 201 -18.84 -14.57 -1.20
CA SER A 201 -18.80 -13.78 -2.45
C SER A 201 -17.41 -13.30 -2.93
N ASP A 202 -16.33 -13.64 -2.21
CA ASP A 202 -14.95 -13.36 -2.67
C ASP A 202 -14.37 -14.58 -3.42
N PRO A 203 -13.42 -14.36 -4.34
CA PRO A 203 -12.60 -15.45 -4.84
C PRO A 203 -11.80 -16.10 -3.70
N THR A 204 -11.48 -17.37 -3.88
CA THR A 204 -10.53 -18.09 -3.01
C THR A 204 -9.16 -17.41 -3.12
N ILE A 205 -8.53 -17.15 -1.96
CA ILE A 205 -7.21 -16.54 -1.88
C ILE A 205 -6.23 -17.56 -1.35
N GLU A 206 -5.24 -17.89 -2.18
CA GLU A 206 -4.11 -18.72 -1.86
C GLU A 206 -2.89 -17.83 -1.55
N GLU A 207 -2.30 -18.01 -0.38
CA GLU A 207 -1.21 -17.14 0.09
C GLU A 207 0.04 -17.25 -0.79
N VAL A 208 0.27 -18.43 -1.39
CA VAL A 208 1.45 -18.75 -2.21
C VAL A 208 1.21 -18.63 -3.72
N ALA A 209 0.02 -18.21 -4.16
CA ALA A 209 -0.28 -18.08 -5.58
C ALA A 209 0.31 -16.79 -6.20
N ASP A 210 0.56 -16.83 -7.50
CA ASP A 210 0.90 -15.64 -8.28
C ASP A 210 -0.29 -14.68 -8.35
N ILE A 211 -0.02 -13.40 -8.58
CA ILE A 211 -1.05 -12.37 -8.74
C ILE A 211 -1.05 -11.93 -10.20
N PRO A 212 -2.17 -12.14 -10.93
CA PRO A 212 -2.27 -11.69 -12.31
C PRO A 212 -2.31 -10.16 -12.39
N TYR A 213 -1.79 -9.61 -13.48
CA TYR A 213 -1.95 -8.19 -13.77
C TYR A 213 -3.40 -7.89 -14.21
N THR A 214 -4.21 -7.36 -13.29
CA THR A 214 -5.64 -7.08 -13.55
C THR A 214 -6.05 -5.63 -13.33
N GLU A 215 -5.19 -4.81 -12.71
CA GLU A 215 -5.54 -3.45 -12.26
C GLU A 215 -4.74 -2.38 -12.99
N GLU A 216 -5.43 -1.29 -13.34
CA GLU A 216 -4.79 -0.12 -13.93
C GLU A 216 -3.84 0.57 -12.94
N PRO A 217 -2.66 1.04 -13.38
CA PRO A 217 -1.73 1.75 -12.51
C PRO A 217 -2.28 3.11 -12.10
N LEU A 218 -1.96 3.54 -10.87
CA LEU A 218 -2.35 4.85 -10.36
C LEU A 218 -1.88 5.99 -11.27
N TYR A 219 -0.70 5.84 -11.86
CA TYR A 219 0.01 6.80 -12.72
C TYR A 219 1.06 6.05 -13.54
N TYR A 220 1.63 6.73 -14.54
CA TYR A 220 2.78 6.20 -15.28
C TYR A 220 4.09 6.78 -14.73
N PRO A 221 5.18 5.99 -14.63
CA PRO A 221 6.46 6.40 -14.06
C PRO A 221 7.30 7.28 -15.01
N GLU A 222 6.68 8.32 -15.54
CA GLU A 222 7.28 9.37 -16.37
C GLU A 222 7.09 10.71 -15.65
N ILE A 223 8.18 11.44 -15.42
CA ILE A 223 8.20 12.72 -14.70
C ILE A 223 8.31 13.86 -15.70
N TYR A 224 7.49 14.89 -15.48
CA TYR A 224 7.53 16.15 -16.22
C TYR A 224 8.06 17.26 -15.32
N ASN A 225 9.13 17.91 -15.76
CA ASN A 225 9.67 19.11 -15.12
C ASN A 225 9.61 20.29 -16.09
N PHE A 226 9.10 21.43 -15.64
CA PHE A 226 9.06 22.65 -16.43
C PHE A 226 8.81 23.88 -15.55
N GLN A 227 9.07 25.06 -16.10
CA GLN A 227 8.66 26.33 -15.51
C GLN A 227 7.36 26.83 -16.14
N SER A 228 6.43 27.30 -15.32
CA SER A 228 5.20 27.93 -15.80
C SER A 228 4.66 28.95 -14.80
N GLU A 229 3.65 29.72 -15.20
CA GLU A 229 3.01 30.70 -14.32
C GLU A 229 2.40 30.03 -13.08
N LEU A 230 2.68 30.61 -11.93
CA LEU A 230 2.05 30.25 -10.66
C LEU A 230 1.16 31.41 -10.22
N SER A 231 -0.07 31.44 -10.76
CA SER A 231 -1.06 32.46 -10.43
C SER A 231 -1.61 32.30 -9.02
N ILE A 232 -2.21 33.36 -8.46
CA ILE A 232 -2.91 33.28 -7.16
C ILE A 232 -4.04 32.25 -7.21
N THR A 233 -4.75 32.13 -8.33
CA THR A 233 -5.80 31.11 -8.51
C THR A 233 -5.23 29.70 -8.42
N ASN A 234 -4.06 29.46 -9.03
CA ASN A 234 -3.36 28.18 -8.93
C ASN A 234 -3.01 27.88 -7.48
N VAL A 235 -2.45 28.86 -6.75
CA VAL A 235 -2.10 28.71 -5.33
C VAL A 235 -3.33 28.38 -4.47
N LEU A 236 -4.45 29.10 -4.66
CA LEU A 236 -5.68 28.84 -3.92
C LEU A 236 -6.24 27.44 -4.21
N GLN A 237 -6.16 26.97 -5.46
CA GLN A 237 -6.57 25.62 -5.84
C GLN A 237 -5.69 24.56 -5.16
N LEU A 238 -4.36 24.74 -5.16
CA LEU A 238 -3.41 23.82 -4.54
C LEU A 238 -3.59 23.72 -3.02
N ILE A 239 -3.95 24.83 -2.36
CA ILE A 239 -4.26 24.84 -0.92
C ILE A 239 -5.58 24.12 -0.64
N SER A 240 -6.57 24.27 -1.51
CA SER A 240 -7.90 23.68 -1.30
C SER A 240 -7.92 22.17 -1.53
N ASP A 241 -7.39 21.70 -2.66
CA ASP A 241 -7.33 20.28 -3.03
C ASP A 241 -6.28 20.05 -4.12
N PRO A 242 -5.08 19.56 -3.76
CA PRO A 242 -3.99 19.33 -4.70
C PRO A 242 -4.04 17.95 -5.38
N HIS A 243 -5.08 17.15 -5.15
CA HIS A 243 -5.10 15.73 -5.54
C HIS A 243 -5.63 15.46 -6.96
N GLY A 244 -6.05 16.49 -7.67
CA GLY A 244 -6.37 16.41 -9.09
C GLY A 244 -5.12 16.48 -9.98
N TYR A 245 -5.34 16.50 -11.29
CA TYR A 245 -4.25 16.61 -12.27
C TYR A 245 -4.15 18.02 -12.87
N VAL A 246 -2.94 18.33 -13.33
CA VAL A 246 -2.59 19.53 -14.10
C VAL A 246 -2.50 19.15 -15.57
N GLU A 247 -3.13 19.95 -16.43
CA GLU A 247 -3.04 19.84 -17.89
C GLU A 247 -2.17 20.97 -18.43
N PHE A 248 -1.32 20.71 -19.42
CA PHE A 248 -0.45 21.71 -20.04
C PHE A 248 -0.14 21.38 -21.51
N GLN A 249 0.37 22.34 -22.27
CA GLN A 249 0.75 22.15 -23.67
C GLN A 249 2.26 22.30 -23.86
N TYR A 250 2.85 21.49 -24.74
CA TYR A 250 4.24 21.65 -25.18
C TYR A 250 4.39 21.19 -26.63
N LEU A 251 4.87 22.08 -27.49
CA LEU A 251 5.01 21.90 -28.94
C LEU A 251 3.70 21.43 -29.61
N GLY A 252 2.57 21.99 -29.16
CA GLY A 252 1.25 21.66 -29.68
C GLY A 252 0.67 20.32 -29.22
N VAL A 253 1.32 19.63 -28.28
CA VAL A 253 0.84 18.39 -27.67
C VAL A 253 0.35 18.65 -26.25
N THR A 254 -0.83 18.15 -25.91
CA THR A 254 -1.38 18.22 -24.55
C THR A 254 -0.82 17.10 -23.67
N TYR A 255 -0.37 17.47 -22.49
CA TYR A 255 0.11 16.58 -21.45
C TYR A 255 -0.73 16.74 -20.19
N SER A 256 -0.75 15.72 -19.34
CA SER A 256 -1.35 15.80 -18.02
C SER A 256 -0.59 14.97 -16.98
N GLY A 257 -0.56 15.47 -15.75
CA GLY A 257 0.13 14.81 -14.65
C GLY A 257 -0.40 15.21 -13.28
N TYR A 258 -0.20 14.32 -12.30
CA TYR A 258 -0.44 14.60 -10.89
C TYR A 258 0.75 15.33 -10.30
N ILE A 259 0.49 16.19 -9.32
CA ILE A 259 1.52 17.03 -8.72
C ILE A 259 2.38 16.21 -7.75
N LEU A 260 3.69 16.22 -7.97
CA LEU A 260 4.67 15.78 -6.96
C LEU A 260 5.19 16.97 -6.18
N GLU A 261 5.51 18.06 -6.88
CA GLU A 261 6.04 19.28 -6.26
C GLU A 261 5.69 20.52 -7.08
N VAL A 262 5.40 21.63 -6.39
CA VAL A 262 5.37 22.96 -6.97
C VAL A 262 6.13 23.89 -6.04
N SER A 263 7.24 24.46 -6.51
CA SER A 263 7.99 25.48 -5.78
C SER A 263 7.82 26.84 -6.44
N SER A 264 7.78 27.91 -5.66
CA SER A 264 7.63 29.28 -6.16
C SER A 264 8.98 29.98 -6.29
N GLU A 265 9.13 30.75 -7.36
CA GLU A 265 10.16 31.80 -7.42
C GLU A 265 9.51 33.13 -6.98
N PRO A 266 9.82 33.63 -5.76
CA PRO A 266 9.03 34.69 -5.09
C PRO A 266 8.86 35.98 -5.89
N PHE A 267 9.78 36.27 -6.81
CA PHE A 267 9.82 37.54 -7.55
C PHE A 267 9.23 37.45 -8.97
N ASN A 268 9.07 36.24 -9.53
CA ASN A 268 8.81 36.08 -10.96
C ASN A 268 7.38 35.62 -11.31
N ARG A 269 6.52 35.34 -10.31
CA ARG A 269 5.21 34.67 -10.51
C ARG A 269 5.32 33.37 -11.33
N ARG A 270 6.49 32.75 -11.30
CA ARG A 270 6.78 31.46 -11.92
C ARG A 270 6.89 30.41 -10.83
N GLY A 271 6.45 29.21 -11.15
CA GLY A 271 6.68 28.03 -10.35
C GLY A 271 7.47 27.00 -11.15
N ASN A 272 8.31 26.24 -10.44
CA ASN A 272 8.88 25.00 -10.96
C ASN A 272 7.86 23.90 -10.66
N TRP A 273 7.39 23.22 -11.70
CA TRP A 273 6.40 22.16 -11.60
C TRP A 273 7.08 20.83 -11.83
N THR A 274 6.89 19.90 -10.88
CA THR A 274 7.27 18.50 -10.99
C THR A 274 6.00 17.68 -10.96
N LEU A 275 5.66 17.07 -12.09
CA LEU A 275 4.46 16.24 -12.23
C LEU A 275 4.82 14.79 -12.55
N ILE A 276 4.03 13.84 -12.07
CA ILE A 276 4.06 12.46 -12.54
C ILE A 276 2.94 12.22 -13.55
N LYS A 277 3.26 11.59 -14.68
CA LYS A 277 2.34 11.39 -15.78
C LYS A 277 1.07 10.67 -15.32
N ARG A 278 -0.07 11.29 -15.62
CA ARG A 278 -1.38 10.73 -15.31
C ARG A 278 -1.64 9.44 -16.11
N ASN A 279 -2.29 8.46 -15.50
CA ASN A 279 -2.99 7.40 -16.24
C ASN A 279 -4.39 7.91 -16.64
N PRO A 280 -4.71 8.06 -17.94
CA PRO A 280 -6.02 8.54 -18.38
C PRO A 280 -7.10 7.45 -18.38
N ASN A 281 -6.74 6.17 -18.25
CA ASN A 281 -7.68 5.05 -18.29
C ASN A 281 -8.32 4.74 -16.92
N ARG A 282 -8.08 5.60 -15.93
CA ARG A 282 -8.53 5.47 -14.56
C ARG A 282 -9.42 6.65 -14.20
#